data_AF-A0A3M1XB42-F1
#
_entry.id   AF-A0A3M1XB42-F1
#
_cell.length_a   1.000
_cell.length_b   1.000
_cell.length_c   1.000
_cell.angle_alpha   90.00
_cell.angle_beta   90.00
_cell.angle_gamma   90.00
#
_symmetry.space_group_name_H-M   'P 1'
#
loop_
_entity.id
_entity.type
_entity.pdbx_description
1 polymer ?
#
loop_
_entity_poly.entity_id
_entity_poly.type
_entity_poly.pdbx_seq_one_letter_code
_entity_poly.pdbx_strand_id
1 'polypeptide(L)'
;GNGMVGMGWQLSGLSYIARTQYGNGIHLNANDTFVQSDIGILVKQSDGSYHSKDESFSKCYPSDTSGNPASWTCKSRNGGRTVYGQRVGSRKWLLTQVSNSHGLSYTVSYTCPGGTCYPSVITYTKNAGAASYRTVSFSYEGRTDNAMDTDGGLSVRLTQRLKWISVRSAGALVRKYRLDYQYGSATGRSRLIAVQEYGSNGTSTLPAQTFAWQEGGSGRFGNAIGWSDARNFNGWKFGGIGDFNGDGKSDMMLYYNDASSWRANVALGDGPSPDLMTTVRNGLGSTTTVTYKPATQVANAILPARTVCSNANASPRQLVTKVTTTDGRGKTYSASFSYYNGRTYPGKIPDQANLGFEWTKQKDDNSGAYTLTHYRQDKPFEGREARSLSYAGSGALMSQT
;
A
#
# COMPACT_ATOMS: atom_id res chain seq x y z
N GLY A 1 -1.94 3.66 -1.97
CA GLY A 1 -1.76 5.12 -2.12
C GLY A 1 -1.07 5.43 -3.43
N ASN A 2 -0.76 6.70 -3.69
CA ASN A 2 0.17 7.10 -4.75
C ASN A 2 1.61 6.98 -4.23
N GLY A 3 2.58 6.75 -5.09
CA GLY A 3 3.98 6.62 -4.69
C GLY A 3 4.94 6.71 -5.87
N MET A 4 6.21 6.36 -5.64
CA MET A 4 7.25 6.41 -6.68
C MET A 4 6.99 5.48 -7.87
N VAL A 5 6.07 4.51 -7.76
CA VAL A 5 5.67 3.60 -8.85
C VAL A 5 4.23 3.90 -9.32
N GLY A 6 3.68 5.06 -8.96
CA GLY A 6 2.30 5.44 -9.29
C GLY A 6 1.26 4.85 -8.34
N MET A 7 -0.01 4.99 -8.70
CA MET A 7 -1.15 4.57 -7.90
C MET A 7 -1.14 3.06 -7.62
N GLY A 8 -1.30 2.68 -6.35
CA GLY A 8 -1.46 1.29 -5.92
C GLY A 8 -0.18 0.46 -5.89
N TRP A 9 0.93 0.97 -6.42
CA TRP A 9 2.21 0.27 -6.47
C TRP A 9 3.21 0.81 -5.45
N GLN A 10 4.07 -0.09 -4.98
CA GLN A 10 5.21 0.25 -4.14
C GLN A 10 6.42 -0.56 -4.57
N LEU A 11 7.62 0.00 -4.38
CA LEU A 11 8.86 -0.74 -4.46
C LEU A 11 9.17 -1.29 -3.06
N SER A 12 8.89 -2.58 -2.84
CA SER A 12 9.12 -3.25 -1.55
C SER A 12 10.52 -3.86 -1.45
N GLY A 13 10.90 -4.33 -0.26
CA GLY A 13 12.18 -5.01 -0.01
C GLY A 13 13.31 -4.11 0.49
N LEU A 14 13.03 -2.82 0.69
CA LEU A 14 13.95 -1.87 1.34
C LEU A 14 13.38 -1.51 2.71
N SER A 15 13.93 -2.13 3.75
CA SER A 15 13.47 -1.93 5.11
C SER A 15 13.95 -0.60 5.71
N TYR A 16 13.34 -0.19 6.81
CA TYR A 16 13.69 1.03 7.52
C TYR A 16 13.46 0.89 9.03
N ILE A 17 14.08 1.78 9.79
CA ILE A 17 13.68 2.10 11.17
C ILE A 17 12.99 3.46 11.16
N ALA A 18 11.90 3.60 11.89
CA ALA A 18 11.21 4.87 12.06
C ALA A 18 10.76 5.07 13.50
N ARG A 19 10.61 6.34 13.92
CA ARG A 19 9.83 6.66 15.10
C ARG A 19 8.36 6.36 14.82
N THR A 20 7.66 5.86 15.81
CA THR A 20 6.24 5.53 15.71
C THR A 20 5.47 6.09 16.89
N GLN A 21 4.18 6.38 16.70
CA GLN A 21 3.32 6.99 17.72
C GLN A 21 2.83 5.99 18.79
N TYR A 22 3.54 4.89 18.99
CA TYR A 22 3.13 3.84 19.93
C TYR A 22 3.34 4.25 21.39
N GLY A 23 2.26 4.31 22.16
CA GLY A 23 2.26 4.61 23.60
C GLY A 23 2.18 6.10 23.90
N ASN A 24 3.31 6.81 23.79
CA ASN A 24 3.42 8.20 24.24
C ASN A 24 3.38 9.22 23.08
N GLY A 25 3.13 8.81 21.83
CA GLY A 25 3.33 9.69 20.68
C GLY A 25 4.81 9.98 20.38
N ILE A 26 5.08 10.91 19.46
CA ILE A 26 6.45 11.24 19.00
C ILE A 26 6.84 12.62 19.52
N HIS A 27 7.87 12.68 20.36
CA HIS A 27 8.42 13.88 21.00
C HIS A 27 9.82 14.26 20.50
N LEU A 28 10.41 13.48 19.60
CA LEU A 28 11.76 13.66 19.05
C LEU A 28 12.87 13.57 20.09
N ASN A 29 12.68 12.73 21.12
CA ASN A 29 13.67 12.51 22.17
C ASN A 29 13.89 11.00 22.43
N ALA A 30 14.66 10.68 23.47
CA ALA A 30 15.07 9.31 23.79
C ALA A 30 13.94 8.42 24.35
N ASN A 31 12.77 9.01 24.64
CA ASN A 31 11.59 8.31 25.14
C ASN A 31 10.63 7.90 24.01
N ASP A 32 10.94 8.24 22.76
CA ASP A 32 10.12 7.83 21.62
C ASP A 32 10.23 6.33 21.35
N THR A 33 9.14 5.76 20.86
CA THR A 33 9.11 4.39 20.39
C THR A 33 9.62 4.32 18.95
N PHE A 34 10.38 3.26 18.63
CA PHE A 34 10.85 2.97 17.28
C PHE A 34 10.17 1.71 16.73
N VAL A 35 10.07 1.62 15.41
CA VAL A 35 9.60 0.45 14.67
C VAL A 35 10.63 0.12 13.60
N GLN A 36 10.94 -1.15 13.41
CA GLN A 36 11.63 -1.64 12.21
C GLN A 36 10.58 -2.28 11.31
N SER A 37 10.61 -1.97 10.01
CA SER A 37 9.52 -2.29 9.07
C SER A 37 9.18 -3.76 8.92
N ASP A 38 10.10 -4.67 9.23
CA ASP A 38 9.98 -6.12 9.02
C ASP A 38 9.74 -6.88 10.33
N ILE A 39 10.30 -6.41 11.46
CA ILE A 39 10.21 -7.06 12.78
C ILE A 39 9.31 -6.31 13.76
N GLY A 40 8.77 -5.16 13.39
CA GLY A 40 7.78 -4.41 14.16
C GLY A 40 8.36 -3.50 15.24
N ILE A 41 7.55 -3.26 16.28
CA ILE A 41 7.85 -2.30 17.36
C ILE A 41 9.10 -2.73 18.11
N LEU A 42 9.99 -1.79 18.39
CA LEU A 42 11.24 -2.01 19.11
C LEU A 42 11.10 -1.61 20.59
N VAL A 43 11.60 -2.46 21.48
CA VAL A 43 11.60 -2.29 22.94
C VAL A 43 13.03 -2.14 23.43
N LYS A 44 13.29 -1.03 24.12
CA LYS A 44 14.61 -0.70 24.67
C LYS A 44 14.98 -1.64 25.82
N GLN A 45 16.24 -2.04 25.87
CA GLN A 45 16.84 -2.88 26.92
C GLN A 45 17.74 -2.06 27.84
N SER A 46 18.09 -2.64 28.99
CA SER A 46 18.99 -2.02 29.98
C SER A 46 20.41 -1.79 29.42
N ASP A 47 20.86 -2.62 28.47
CA ASP A 47 22.15 -2.48 27.78
C ASP A 47 22.13 -1.40 26.65
N GLY A 48 21.00 -0.70 26.48
CA GLY A 48 20.82 0.31 25.44
C GLY A 48 20.49 -0.25 24.05
N SER A 49 20.48 -1.57 23.88
CA SER A 49 19.99 -2.22 22.67
C SER A 49 18.46 -2.24 22.62
N TYR A 50 17.92 -2.64 21.49
CA TYR A 50 16.49 -2.80 21.27
C TYR A 50 16.22 -4.17 20.66
N HIS A 51 15.15 -4.83 21.08
CA HIS A 51 14.63 -6.04 20.41
C HIS A 51 13.20 -5.79 19.95
N SER A 52 12.66 -6.64 19.09
CA SER A 52 11.26 -6.51 18.67
C SER A 52 10.30 -6.96 19.78
N LYS A 53 9.18 -6.24 19.93
CA LYS A 53 8.13 -6.55 20.92
C LYS A 53 7.61 -7.98 20.77
N ASP A 54 7.43 -8.41 19.53
CA ASP A 54 7.29 -9.82 19.19
C ASP A 54 8.66 -10.33 18.83
N GLU A 55 9.20 -11.21 19.67
CA GLU A 55 10.61 -11.57 19.59
C GLU A 55 10.95 -12.18 18.22
N SER A 56 11.87 -11.52 17.51
CA SER A 56 12.42 -11.95 16.21
C SER A 56 13.82 -12.54 16.35
N PHE A 57 14.35 -12.56 17.57
CA PHE A 57 15.74 -12.83 17.93
C PHE A 57 16.73 -11.89 17.23
N SER A 58 16.28 -10.68 16.91
CA SER A 58 17.10 -9.61 16.35
C SER A 58 17.35 -8.51 17.37
N LYS A 59 18.59 -8.04 17.47
CA LYS A 59 18.97 -6.92 18.34
C LYS A 59 19.43 -5.72 17.51
N CYS A 60 18.84 -4.56 17.76
CA CYS A 60 19.14 -3.29 17.12
C CYS A 60 19.87 -2.35 18.09
N TYR A 61 20.91 -1.71 17.58
CA TYR A 61 21.80 -0.83 18.32
C TYR A 61 21.77 0.55 17.64
N PRO A 62 21.34 1.61 18.33
CA PRO A 62 21.55 2.96 17.84
C PRO A 62 23.05 3.28 17.86
N SER A 63 23.51 4.14 16.95
CA SER A 63 24.93 4.54 16.88
C SER A 63 25.43 5.33 18.08
N ASP A 64 24.50 5.91 18.83
CA ASP A 64 24.75 6.79 19.95
C ASP A 64 23.55 6.74 20.90
N THR A 65 23.73 7.30 22.10
CA THR A 65 22.71 7.33 23.15
C THR A 65 21.78 8.54 23.03
N SER A 66 21.97 9.38 22.01
CA SER A 66 21.09 10.53 21.83
C SER A 66 19.66 10.05 21.57
N GLY A 67 18.69 10.91 21.88
CA GLY A 67 17.31 10.64 21.51
C GLY A 67 17.08 10.57 20.01
N ASN A 68 18.08 10.87 19.16
CA ASN A 68 17.97 11.01 17.72
C ASN A 68 19.25 10.51 17.01
N PRO A 69 19.51 9.19 17.06
CA PRO A 69 20.79 8.64 16.65
C PRO A 69 21.11 8.87 15.17
N ALA A 70 22.39 8.96 14.85
CA ALA A 70 22.84 9.16 13.47
C ALA A 70 22.51 7.95 12.57
N SER A 71 22.61 6.74 13.10
CA SER A 71 22.30 5.49 12.39
C SER A 71 21.90 4.38 13.35
N TRP A 72 21.47 3.25 12.78
CA TRP A 72 21.18 2.03 13.52
C TRP A 72 21.89 0.84 12.90
N THR A 73 22.28 -0.13 13.74
CA THR A 73 22.75 -1.44 13.31
C THR A 73 21.89 -2.52 13.96
N CYS A 74 21.22 -3.35 13.17
CA CYS A 74 20.54 -4.55 13.67
C CYS A 74 21.32 -5.81 13.34
N LYS A 75 21.38 -6.75 14.29
CA LYS A 75 21.95 -8.08 14.15
C LYS A 75 20.84 -9.11 14.24
N SER A 76 20.72 -9.97 13.24
CA SER A 76 19.76 -11.08 13.22
C SER A 76 20.36 -12.34 13.85
N ARG A 77 19.50 -13.28 14.26
CA ARG A 77 19.89 -14.58 14.86
C ARG A 77 20.92 -15.37 14.05
N ASN A 78 20.87 -15.27 12.72
CA ASN A 78 21.79 -15.98 11.81
C ASN A 78 23.14 -15.26 11.60
N GLY A 79 23.47 -14.26 12.42
CA GLY A 79 24.70 -13.48 12.31
C GLY A 79 24.70 -12.44 11.18
N GLY A 80 23.55 -12.25 10.51
CA GLY A 80 23.35 -11.16 9.58
C GLY A 80 23.39 -9.80 10.27
N ARG A 81 23.88 -8.79 9.57
CA ARG A 81 23.95 -7.41 10.03
C ARG A 81 23.30 -6.50 9.01
N THR A 82 22.40 -5.64 9.50
CA THR A 82 21.69 -4.63 8.71
C THR A 82 21.99 -3.25 9.27
N VAL A 83 22.36 -2.29 8.43
CA VAL A 83 22.67 -0.92 8.81
C VAL A 83 21.65 0.03 8.20
N TYR A 84 21.11 0.94 9.01
CA TYR A 84 20.20 2.00 8.61
C TYR A 84 20.90 3.34 8.79
N GLY A 85 21.54 3.83 7.73
CA GLY A 85 22.38 5.03 7.78
C GLY A 85 21.81 6.27 7.08
N GLN A 86 20.83 6.11 6.18
CA GLN A 86 20.27 7.24 5.43
C GLN A 86 19.09 7.84 6.18
N ARG A 87 19.25 9.06 6.69
CA ARG A 87 18.18 9.75 7.42
C ARG A 87 17.16 10.38 6.47
N VAL A 88 15.89 10.34 6.87
CA VAL A 88 14.79 11.12 6.28
C VAL A 88 14.15 11.90 7.41
N GLY A 89 14.36 13.21 7.40
CA GLY A 89 13.97 14.09 8.51
C GLY A 89 14.55 13.65 9.84
N SER A 90 13.76 13.77 10.90
CA SER A 90 14.13 13.40 12.27
C SER A 90 13.48 12.09 12.75
N ARG A 91 12.72 11.42 11.87
CA ARG A 91 11.88 10.28 12.27
C ARG A 91 12.13 8.98 11.51
N LYS A 92 13.02 8.91 10.52
CA LYS A 92 13.22 7.67 9.73
C LYS A 92 14.66 7.48 9.26
N TRP A 93 15.10 6.23 9.25
CA TRP A 93 16.43 5.76 8.84
C TRP A 93 16.26 4.62 7.84
N LEU A 94 16.65 4.84 6.59
CA LEU A 94 16.55 3.86 5.51
C LEU A 94 17.74 2.91 5.51
N LEU A 95 17.49 1.68 5.06
CA LEU A 95 18.49 0.64 4.87
C LEU A 95 19.63 1.13 3.96
N THR A 96 20.88 1.04 4.40
CA THR A 96 22.06 1.37 3.59
C THR A 96 22.99 0.20 3.36
N GLN A 97 22.96 -0.83 4.21
CA GLN A 97 23.81 -2.01 4.05
C GLN A 97 23.22 -3.26 4.70
N VAL A 98 23.39 -4.41 4.05
CA VAL A 98 23.21 -5.73 4.66
C VAL A 98 24.46 -6.54 4.42
N SER A 99 24.92 -7.28 5.43
CA SER A 99 26.00 -8.25 5.33
C SER A 99 25.66 -9.53 6.07
N ASN A 100 26.16 -10.67 5.59
CA ASN A 100 26.11 -11.93 6.33
C ASN A 100 27.38 -12.17 7.14
N SER A 101 27.41 -13.25 7.91
CA SER A 101 28.56 -13.69 8.72
C SER A 101 29.82 -14.05 7.92
N HIS A 102 29.69 -14.23 6.60
CA HIS A 102 30.78 -14.59 5.68
C HIS A 102 31.35 -13.39 4.92
N GLY A 103 30.93 -12.16 5.27
CA GLY A 103 31.41 -10.92 4.62
C GLY A 103 30.72 -10.57 3.30
N LEU A 104 29.82 -11.42 2.78
CA LEU A 104 29.01 -11.09 1.62
C LEU A 104 28.02 -10.00 1.99
N SER A 105 27.93 -8.97 1.15
CA SER A 105 27.10 -7.80 1.43
C SER A 105 26.50 -7.15 0.20
N TYR A 106 25.49 -6.32 0.45
CA TYR A 106 25.03 -5.31 -0.49
C TYR A 106 24.86 -3.96 0.21
N THR A 107 24.99 -2.89 -0.56
CA THR A 107 24.77 -1.50 -0.12
C THR A 107 23.67 -0.86 -0.94
N VAL A 108 22.93 0.07 -0.35
CA VAL A 108 21.87 0.85 -1.00
C VAL A 108 22.18 2.33 -0.84
N SER A 109 22.15 3.06 -1.94
CA SER A 109 22.30 4.51 -2.00
C SER A 109 20.97 5.15 -2.39
N TYR A 110 20.77 6.41 -1.98
CA TYR A 110 19.55 7.17 -2.23
C TYR A 110 19.87 8.55 -2.78
N THR A 111 18.93 9.14 -3.51
CA THR A 111 18.87 10.57 -3.81
C THR A 111 17.62 11.15 -3.16
N CYS A 112 17.72 12.33 -2.55
CA CYS A 112 16.62 12.91 -1.77
C CYS A 112 16.17 14.30 -2.27
N PRO A 113 15.79 14.45 -3.56
CA PRO A 113 15.35 15.72 -4.10
C PRO A 113 14.10 16.23 -3.35
N GLY A 114 14.14 17.47 -2.87
CA GLY A 114 13.02 18.09 -2.16
C GLY A 114 12.58 17.35 -0.89
N GLY A 115 13.50 16.59 -0.26
CA GLY A 115 13.24 15.83 0.97
C GLY A 115 12.66 14.42 0.77
N THR A 116 12.16 14.09 -0.43
CA THR A 116 11.70 12.72 -0.74
C THR A 116 12.87 11.86 -1.17
N CYS A 117 13.17 10.79 -0.44
CA CYS A 117 14.29 9.89 -0.77
C CYS A 117 13.86 8.75 -1.69
N TYR A 118 14.64 8.54 -2.75
CA TYR A 118 14.47 7.49 -3.74
C TYR A 118 15.73 6.63 -3.79
N PRO A 119 15.63 5.29 -3.81
CA PRO A 119 16.80 4.44 -4.01
C PRO A 119 17.40 4.75 -5.38
N SER A 120 18.72 4.93 -5.45
CA SER A 120 19.44 5.27 -6.67
C SER A 120 20.24 4.09 -7.19
N VAL A 121 21.00 3.41 -6.33
CA VAL A 121 21.79 2.23 -6.71
C VAL A 121 21.82 1.23 -5.55
N ILE A 122 21.61 -0.05 -5.88
CA ILE A 122 21.97 -1.19 -5.03
C ILE A 122 23.22 -1.82 -5.61
N THR A 123 24.28 -1.94 -4.82
CA THR A 123 25.50 -2.65 -5.21
C THR A 123 25.59 -3.93 -4.39
N TYR A 124 25.56 -5.08 -5.06
CA TYR A 124 25.51 -6.40 -4.42
C TYR A 124 26.64 -7.31 -4.91
N THR A 125 26.76 -8.47 -4.27
CA THR A 125 27.91 -9.39 -4.34
C THR A 125 29.22 -8.73 -3.91
N LYS A 126 29.17 -7.81 -2.93
CA LYS A 126 30.38 -7.23 -2.33
C LYS A 126 30.98 -8.20 -1.32
N ASN A 127 32.30 -8.32 -1.32
CA ASN A 127 33.08 -9.02 -0.31
C ASN A 127 34.46 -8.35 -0.17
N ALA A 128 35.17 -8.57 0.93
CA ALA A 128 36.58 -8.21 1.04
C ALA A 128 37.37 -8.86 -0.11
N GLY A 129 38.11 -8.06 -0.89
CA GLY A 129 38.89 -8.53 -2.04
C GLY A 129 38.11 -8.78 -3.34
N ALA A 130 36.80 -8.52 -3.39
CA ALA A 130 36.03 -8.66 -4.64
C ALA A 130 36.39 -7.55 -5.64
N ALA A 131 37.00 -7.92 -6.77
CA ALA A 131 37.37 -7.00 -7.85
C ALA A 131 36.18 -6.55 -8.73
N SER A 132 35.02 -7.22 -8.61
CA SER A 132 33.83 -6.91 -9.39
C SER A 132 32.57 -7.12 -8.57
N TYR A 133 31.58 -6.28 -8.82
CA TYR A 133 30.28 -6.31 -8.17
C TYR A 133 29.19 -6.13 -9.21
N ARG A 134 27.96 -6.45 -8.81
CA ARG A 134 26.76 -6.21 -9.62
C ARG A 134 26.01 -5.01 -9.08
N THR A 135 25.33 -4.29 -9.96
CA THR A 135 24.55 -3.12 -9.59
C THR A 135 23.13 -3.21 -10.12
N VAL A 136 22.19 -2.67 -9.35
CA VAL A 136 20.82 -2.36 -9.77
C VAL A 136 20.67 -0.85 -9.64
N SER A 137 20.60 -0.15 -10.76
CA SER A 137 20.45 1.31 -10.80
C SER A 137 19.00 1.67 -11.11
N PHE A 138 18.48 2.66 -10.38
CA PHE A 138 17.13 3.20 -10.54
C PHE A 138 17.22 4.60 -11.13
N SER A 139 16.41 4.88 -12.15
CA SER A 139 16.31 6.21 -12.75
C SER A 139 14.85 6.65 -12.80
N TYR A 140 14.63 7.93 -12.55
CA TYR A 140 13.32 8.51 -12.34
C TYR A 140 13.01 9.56 -13.41
N GLU A 141 11.73 9.79 -13.66
CA GLU A 141 11.23 10.87 -14.49
C GLU A 141 10.33 11.80 -13.67
N GLY A 142 10.15 13.04 -14.14
CA GLY A 142 9.20 13.98 -13.55
C GLY A 142 7.75 13.53 -13.75
N ARG A 143 6.86 14.05 -12.91
CA ARG A 143 5.41 13.81 -12.98
C ARG A 143 4.63 15.11 -12.75
N THR A 144 3.37 15.15 -13.17
CA THR A 144 2.50 16.33 -12.99
C THR A 144 1.58 16.20 -11.78
N ASP A 145 1.26 14.97 -11.36
CA ASP A 145 0.40 14.67 -10.21
C ASP A 145 1.17 14.71 -8.89
N ASN A 146 1.79 15.87 -8.65
CA ASN A 146 2.61 16.11 -7.47
C ASN A 146 1.72 16.12 -6.22
N ALA A 147 1.82 15.08 -5.40
CA ALA A 147 1.12 14.97 -4.12
C ALA A 147 2.02 15.45 -2.97
N MET A 148 1.42 16.15 -2.01
CA MET A 148 2.04 16.37 -0.71
C MET A 148 1.91 15.08 0.10
N ASP A 149 3.02 14.67 0.71
CA ASP A 149 3.10 13.49 1.57
C ASP A 149 3.86 13.88 2.85
N THR A 150 3.78 13.03 3.86
CA THR A 150 4.57 13.18 5.08
C THR A 150 5.47 11.97 5.26
N ASP A 151 6.79 12.14 5.05
CA ASP A 151 7.77 11.09 5.31
C ASP A 151 8.82 11.55 6.32
N GLY A 152 9.15 10.71 7.29
CA GLY A 152 10.16 11.04 8.31
C GLY A 152 9.84 12.28 9.16
N GLY A 153 8.56 12.69 9.22
CA GLY A 153 8.13 13.93 9.90
C GLY A 153 8.29 15.20 9.09
N LEU A 154 8.66 15.09 7.81
CA LEU A 154 8.74 16.21 6.88
C LEU A 154 7.52 16.22 5.97
N SER A 155 7.01 17.42 5.69
CA SER A 155 6.09 17.62 4.57
C SER A 155 6.92 17.62 3.28
N VAL A 156 6.76 16.57 2.48
CA VAL A 156 7.53 16.35 1.25
C VAL A 156 6.61 16.35 0.05
N ARG A 157 7.17 16.67 -1.12
CA ARG A 157 6.42 16.64 -2.38
C ARG A 157 6.93 15.50 -3.25
N LEU A 158 6.03 14.60 -3.64
CA LEU A 158 6.32 13.50 -4.56
C LEU A 158 6.43 14.04 -5.99
N THR A 159 7.63 14.40 -6.42
CA THR A 159 7.91 15.06 -7.70
C THR A 159 8.41 14.14 -8.80
N GLN A 160 8.72 12.88 -8.46
CA GLN A 160 9.31 11.92 -9.39
C GLN A 160 8.62 10.55 -9.31
N ARG A 161 8.75 9.78 -10.39
CA ARG A 161 8.33 8.37 -10.48
C ARG A 161 9.38 7.53 -11.20
N LEU A 162 9.47 6.25 -10.83
CA LEU A 162 10.48 5.32 -11.32
C LEU A 162 10.27 5.06 -12.81
N LYS A 163 11.28 5.30 -13.63
CA LYS A 163 11.21 5.11 -15.08
C LYS A 163 12.01 3.91 -15.56
N TRP A 164 13.20 3.71 -15.00
CA TRP A 164 14.10 2.64 -15.40
C TRP A 164 14.70 1.91 -14.21
N ILE A 165 14.83 0.60 -14.34
CA ILE A 165 15.68 -0.24 -13.50
C ILE A 165 16.71 -0.90 -14.42
N SER A 166 18.00 -0.71 -14.13
CA SER A 166 19.09 -1.28 -14.94
C SER A 166 19.95 -2.19 -14.08
N VAL A 167 20.14 -3.44 -14.50
CA VAL A 167 20.99 -4.40 -13.80
C VAL A 167 22.28 -4.57 -14.59
N ARG A 168 23.42 -4.35 -13.94
CA ARG A 168 24.76 -4.48 -14.54
C ARG A 168 25.62 -5.45 -13.75
N SER A 169 26.55 -6.10 -14.44
CA SER A 169 27.60 -6.94 -13.87
C SER A 169 28.93 -6.48 -14.45
N ALA A 170 29.88 -6.09 -13.59
CA ALA A 170 31.18 -5.54 -14.03
C ALA A 170 31.03 -4.41 -15.08
N GLY A 171 30.04 -3.54 -14.90
CA GLY A 171 29.75 -2.42 -15.81
C GLY A 171 28.89 -2.76 -17.03
N ALA A 172 28.88 -4.02 -17.48
CA ALA A 172 28.08 -4.46 -18.63
C ALA A 172 26.59 -4.61 -18.26
N LEU A 173 25.69 -4.22 -19.18
CA LEU A 173 24.25 -4.39 -19.01
C LEU A 173 23.87 -5.87 -19.11
N VAL A 174 23.09 -6.35 -18.13
CA VAL A 174 22.56 -7.72 -18.12
C VAL A 174 21.08 -7.72 -18.50
N ARG A 175 20.31 -6.81 -17.91
CA ARG A 175 18.87 -6.62 -18.18
C ARG A 175 18.43 -5.23 -17.77
N LYS A 176 17.38 -4.72 -18.39
CA LYS A 176 16.78 -3.41 -18.06
C LYS A 176 15.26 -3.50 -18.08
N TYR A 177 14.59 -2.73 -17.23
CA TYR A 177 13.14 -2.60 -17.19
C TYR A 177 12.72 -1.17 -17.41
N ARG A 178 11.77 -0.95 -18.33
CA ARG A 178 11.07 0.32 -18.51
C ARG A 178 9.72 0.25 -17.83
N LEU A 179 9.37 1.29 -17.08
CA LEU A 179 8.04 1.47 -16.51
C LEU A 179 7.35 2.59 -17.30
N ASP A 180 6.17 2.30 -17.85
CA ASP A 180 5.38 3.27 -18.60
C ASP A 180 4.09 3.59 -17.86
N TYR A 181 3.66 4.84 -17.96
CA TYR A 181 2.55 5.39 -17.18
C TYR A 181 1.57 6.13 -18.07
N GLN A 182 0.31 6.15 -17.66
CA GLN A 182 -0.69 7.12 -18.12
C GLN A 182 -1.18 7.94 -16.93
N TYR A 183 -1.71 9.13 -17.21
CA TYR A 183 -2.50 9.87 -16.23
C TYR A 183 -3.96 9.46 -16.35
N GLY A 184 -4.62 9.16 -15.22
CA GLY A 184 -6.07 8.94 -15.21
C GLY A 184 -6.81 10.20 -15.67
N SER A 185 -7.79 10.06 -16.56
CA SER A 185 -8.46 11.24 -17.15
C SER A 185 -9.23 12.06 -16.12
N ALA A 186 -9.87 11.37 -15.18
CA ALA A 186 -10.66 11.95 -14.09
C ALA A 186 -9.81 12.54 -12.96
N THR A 187 -8.69 11.88 -12.63
CA THR A 187 -7.93 12.13 -11.39
C THR A 187 -6.59 12.82 -11.63
N GLY A 188 -6.11 12.82 -12.87
CA GLY A 188 -4.77 13.28 -13.23
C GLY A 188 -3.63 12.42 -12.66
N ARG A 189 -3.91 11.31 -11.94
CA ARG A 189 -2.90 10.53 -11.21
C ARG A 189 -2.14 9.56 -12.10
N SER A 190 -0.86 9.36 -11.81
CA SER A 190 0.03 8.41 -12.51
C SER A 190 -0.40 6.97 -12.25
N ARG A 191 -0.73 6.24 -13.30
CA ARG A 191 -1.08 4.81 -13.30
C ARG A 191 -0.06 4.04 -14.12
N LEU A 192 0.57 3.02 -13.54
CA LEU A 192 1.52 2.16 -14.26
C LEU A 192 0.75 1.32 -15.29
N ILE A 193 1.12 1.39 -16.56
CA ILE A 193 0.43 0.70 -17.67
C ILE A 193 1.28 -0.37 -18.34
N ALA A 194 2.61 -0.31 -18.18
CA ALA A 194 3.48 -1.37 -18.67
C ALA A 194 4.78 -1.48 -17.87
N VAL A 195 5.27 -2.71 -17.75
CA VAL A 195 6.66 -3.02 -17.44
C VAL A 195 7.24 -3.80 -18.61
N GLN A 196 8.25 -3.23 -19.25
CA GLN A 196 8.91 -3.80 -20.42
C GLN A 196 10.33 -4.22 -20.06
N GLU A 197 10.63 -5.52 -20.17
CA GLU A 197 11.99 -6.05 -20.00
C GLU A 197 12.78 -5.96 -21.31
N TYR A 198 14.05 -5.57 -21.19
CA TYR A 198 15.06 -5.48 -22.24
C TYR A 198 16.23 -6.41 -21.90
N GLY A 199 16.79 -7.03 -22.94
CA GLY A 199 17.98 -7.87 -22.84
C GLY A 199 19.28 -7.09 -22.61
N SER A 200 20.40 -7.81 -22.62
CA SER A 200 21.75 -7.28 -22.38
C SER A 200 22.23 -6.28 -23.44
N ASN A 201 21.70 -6.34 -24.66
CA ASN A 201 21.98 -5.38 -25.73
C ASN A 201 21.25 -4.03 -25.54
N GLY A 202 20.34 -3.93 -24.56
CA GLY A 202 19.58 -2.72 -24.27
C GLY A 202 18.52 -2.35 -25.31
N THR A 203 18.29 -3.18 -26.32
CA THR A 203 17.37 -2.90 -27.44
C THR A 203 16.33 -3.99 -27.64
N SER A 204 16.71 -5.28 -27.57
CA SER A 204 15.79 -6.40 -27.68
C SER A 204 14.89 -6.49 -26.46
N THR A 205 13.61 -6.73 -26.68
CA THR A 205 12.58 -6.75 -25.62
C THR A 205 11.87 -8.10 -25.56
N LEU A 206 11.49 -8.52 -24.36
CA LEU A 206 10.41 -9.50 -24.19
C LEU A 206 9.05 -8.84 -24.48
N PRO A 207 7.92 -9.54 -24.53
CA PRO A 207 6.62 -8.88 -24.49
C PRO A 207 6.42 -8.11 -23.16
N ALA A 208 5.81 -6.92 -23.22
CA ALA A 208 5.50 -6.15 -22.01
C ALA A 208 4.44 -6.85 -21.17
N GLN A 209 4.59 -6.77 -19.85
CA GLN A 209 3.46 -6.95 -18.94
C GLN A 209 2.69 -5.63 -18.88
N THR A 210 1.39 -5.65 -19.21
CA THR A 210 0.57 -4.44 -19.29
C THR A 210 -0.56 -4.43 -18.28
N PHE A 211 -1.00 -3.24 -17.87
CA PHE A 211 -2.02 -3.04 -16.87
C PHE A 211 -3.12 -2.11 -17.40
N ALA A 212 -4.38 -2.50 -17.23
CA ALA A 212 -5.52 -1.64 -17.53
C ALA A 212 -6.16 -1.15 -16.23
N TRP A 213 -6.74 0.05 -16.30
CA TRP A 213 -7.30 0.75 -15.15
C TRP A 213 -8.73 1.18 -15.42
N GLN A 214 -9.55 1.16 -14.38
CA GLN A 214 -10.87 1.76 -14.37
C GLN A 214 -10.73 3.28 -14.39
N GLU A 215 -11.25 3.91 -15.45
CA GLU A 215 -11.47 5.35 -15.47
C GLU A 215 -12.66 5.71 -14.59
N GLY A 216 -12.66 6.95 -14.09
CA GLY A 216 -13.84 7.55 -13.47
C GLY A 216 -14.70 8.27 -14.51
N GLY A 217 -15.64 9.08 -14.04
CA GLY A 217 -16.28 10.09 -14.88
C GLY A 217 -15.25 11.06 -15.49
N SER A 218 -15.64 11.85 -16.49
CA SER A 218 -14.73 12.71 -17.25
C SER A 218 -14.01 13.80 -16.43
N GLY A 219 -14.39 13.99 -15.15
CA GLY A 219 -13.88 15.06 -14.28
C GLY A 219 -14.24 16.47 -14.76
N ARG A 220 -15.06 16.58 -15.82
CA ARG A 220 -15.51 17.84 -16.41
C ARG A 220 -16.95 18.06 -16.01
N PHE A 221 -17.21 19.22 -15.43
CA PHE A 221 -18.57 19.74 -15.36
C PHE A 221 -18.96 20.22 -16.76
N GLY A 222 -20.23 20.03 -17.14
CA GLY A 222 -20.78 20.67 -18.33
C GLY A 222 -20.79 22.19 -18.20
N ASN A 223 -21.37 22.88 -19.18
CA ASN A 223 -21.56 24.32 -19.09
C ASN A 223 -22.28 24.67 -17.78
N ALA A 224 -21.75 25.66 -17.05
CA ALA A 224 -22.39 26.15 -15.84
C ALA A 224 -23.82 26.60 -16.19
N ILE A 225 -24.81 25.93 -15.59
CA ILE A 225 -26.20 26.36 -15.71
C ILE A 225 -26.38 27.46 -14.67
N GLY A 226 -26.50 28.70 -15.13
CA GLY A 226 -26.80 29.84 -14.25
C GLY A 226 -28.20 29.70 -13.67
N TRP A 227 -28.28 29.31 -12.40
CA TRP A 227 -29.52 29.35 -11.63
C TRP A 227 -29.54 30.62 -10.79
N SER A 228 -30.55 31.48 -10.99
CA SER A 228 -30.87 32.55 -10.04
C SER A 228 -31.59 31.92 -8.85
N ASP A 229 -30.86 31.73 -7.75
CA ASP A 229 -31.33 31.00 -6.58
C ASP A 229 -32.37 31.80 -5.77
N ALA A 230 -33.59 31.28 -5.68
CA ALA A 230 -34.16 31.02 -4.37
C ALA A 230 -34.18 29.49 -4.30
N ARG A 231 -33.53 28.88 -3.29
CA ARG A 231 -33.27 27.43 -3.08
C ARG A 231 -34.49 26.50 -3.25
N ASN A 232 -35.08 26.51 -4.42
CA ASN A 232 -36.46 26.13 -4.67
C ASN A 232 -36.45 25.30 -5.96
N PHE A 233 -36.03 24.05 -5.79
CA PHE A 233 -36.09 23.01 -6.81
C PHE A 233 -37.55 22.55 -6.96
N ASN A 234 -38.45 23.46 -7.34
CA ASN A 234 -39.90 23.23 -7.37
C ASN A 234 -40.44 22.73 -6.00
N GLY A 235 -40.07 23.45 -4.93
CA GLY A 235 -40.39 23.16 -3.52
C GLY A 235 -39.45 22.18 -2.83
N TRP A 236 -38.57 21.48 -3.57
CA TRP A 236 -37.48 20.71 -2.98
C TRP A 236 -36.36 21.65 -2.51
N LYS A 237 -35.80 21.34 -1.35
CA LYS A 237 -34.74 22.07 -0.66
C LYS A 237 -33.50 21.18 -0.58
N PHE A 238 -32.32 21.78 -0.71
CA PHE A 238 -31.06 21.08 -0.51
C PHE A 238 -30.94 20.65 0.96
N GLY A 239 -30.81 19.34 1.19
CA GLY A 239 -30.68 18.75 2.52
C GLY A 239 -29.24 18.49 2.94
N GLY A 240 -28.33 18.30 1.98
CA GLY A 240 -26.91 18.09 2.27
C GLY A 240 -26.19 17.28 1.19
N ILE A 241 -24.88 17.15 1.38
CA ILE A 241 -24.01 16.24 0.63
C ILE A 241 -23.55 15.16 1.61
N GLY A 242 -23.51 13.92 1.14
CA GLY A 242 -23.03 12.77 1.92
C GLY A 242 -22.87 11.57 1.01
N ASP A 243 -22.17 10.54 1.47
CA ASP A 243 -22.13 9.24 0.79
C ASP A 243 -23.29 8.39 1.33
N PHE A 244 -24.45 8.51 0.71
CA PHE A 244 -25.70 7.91 1.20
C PHE A 244 -25.86 6.46 0.76
N ASN A 245 -25.23 6.05 -0.34
CA ASN A 245 -25.21 4.65 -0.81
C ASN A 245 -23.94 3.87 -0.39
N GLY A 246 -23.00 4.55 0.29
CA GLY A 246 -21.77 3.98 0.84
C GLY A 246 -20.69 3.67 -0.19
N ASP A 247 -20.81 4.14 -1.43
CA ASP A 247 -19.90 3.76 -2.52
C ASP A 247 -18.61 4.58 -2.57
N GLY A 248 -18.46 5.54 -1.65
CA GLY A 248 -17.33 6.44 -1.52
C GLY A 248 -17.41 7.70 -2.37
N LYS A 249 -18.54 7.95 -3.01
CA LYS A 249 -18.79 9.17 -3.79
C LYS A 249 -19.72 10.10 -3.02
N SER A 250 -19.60 11.39 -3.32
CA SER A 250 -20.50 12.40 -2.77
C SER A 250 -21.82 12.34 -3.50
N ASP A 251 -22.87 11.96 -2.78
CA ASP A 251 -24.27 12.04 -3.20
C ASP A 251 -24.89 13.35 -2.69
N MET A 252 -26.04 13.73 -3.25
CA MET A 252 -26.78 14.91 -2.86
C MET A 252 -28.18 14.54 -2.39
N MET A 253 -28.56 15.00 -1.19
CA MET A 253 -29.91 14.86 -0.66
C MET A 253 -30.73 16.11 -0.93
N LEU A 254 -31.93 15.94 -1.47
CA LEU A 254 -32.97 16.94 -1.52
C LEU A 254 -34.12 16.49 -0.62
N TYR A 255 -34.75 17.43 0.06
CA TYR A 255 -35.96 17.17 0.84
C TYR A 255 -37.07 18.14 0.49
N TYR A 256 -38.30 17.68 0.57
CA TYR A 256 -39.51 18.48 0.41
C TYR A 256 -40.29 18.39 1.71
N ASN A 257 -40.69 19.55 2.25
CA ASN A 257 -41.53 19.61 3.44
C ASN A 257 -42.73 20.53 3.20
N ASP A 258 -43.93 19.94 3.15
CA ASP A 258 -45.20 20.66 3.25
C ASP A 258 -45.89 20.34 4.58
N ALA A 259 -47.06 20.92 4.83
CA ALA A 259 -47.82 20.74 6.07
C ALA A 259 -48.31 19.28 6.30
N SER A 260 -48.17 18.40 5.31
CA SER A 260 -48.81 17.08 5.24
C SER A 260 -47.83 15.93 4.94
N SER A 261 -46.61 16.19 4.46
CA SER A 261 -45.65 15.16 4.08
C SER A 261 -44.19 15.66 4.13
N TRP A 262 -43.31 14.81 4.67
CA TRP A 262 -41.87 14.93 4.53
C TRP A 262 -41.37 13.89 3.52
N ARG A 263 -40.69 14.34 2.46
CA ARG A 263 -40.13 13.47 1.41
C ARG A 263 -38.64 13.78 1.24
N ALA A 264 -37.86 12.75 0.96
CA ALA A 264 -36.43 12.87 0.66
C ALA A 264 -36.09 12.12 -0.63
N ASN A 265 -35.24 12.73 -1.45
CA ASN A 265 -34.65 12.13 -2.63
C ASN A 265 -33.13 12.23 -2.52
N VAL A 266 -32.44 11.19 -2.96
CA VAL A 266 -30.98 11.19 -3.05
C VAL A 266 -30.59 11.08 -4.52
N ALA A 267 -29.91 12.09 -5.03
CA ALA A 267 -29.21 12.02 -6.30
C ALA A 267 -27.85 11.39 -6.05
N LEU A 268 -27.65 10.19 -6.57
CA LEU A 268 -26.41 9.45 -6.40
C LEU A 268 -25.30 10.05 -7.28
N GLY A 269 -24.09 10.14 -6.74
CA GLY A 269 -22.89 10.37 -7.51
C GLY A 269 -22.62 9.16 -8.39
N ASP A 270 -23.20 9.13 -9.58
CA ASP A 270 -23.09 7.99 -10.48
C ASP A 270 -21.69 7.88 -11.12
N GLY A 271 -21.36 6.68 -11.59
CA GLY A 271 -20.14 6.37 -12.32
C GLY A 271 -19.11 5.54 -11.56
N PRO A 272 -18.18 4.91 -12.29
CA PRO A 272 -17.15 4.05 -11.73
C PRO A 272 -16.17 4.83 -10.84
N SER A 273 -15.70 4.20 -9.76
CA SER A 273 -14.58 4.72 -8.98
C SER A 273 -13.28 4.66 -9.81
N PRO A 274 -12.52 5.77 -9.94
CA PRO A 274 -11.29 5.78 -10.74
C PRO A 274 -10.12 5.06 -10.02
N ASP A 275 -9.02 4.89 -10.75
CA ASP A 275 -7.72 4.42 -10.23
C ASP A 275 -7.73 2.98 -9.68
N LEU A 276 -8.62 2.11 -10.18
CA LEU A 276 -8.62 0.67 -9.87
C LEU A 276 -7.99 -0.13 -11.00
N MET A 277 -6.98 -0.95 -10.71
CA MET A 277 -6.35 -1.80 -11.73
C MET A 277 -7.26 -2.99 -12.05
N THR A 278 -7.87 -3.01 -13.23
CA THR A 278 -8.87 -4.01 -13.60
C THR A 278 -8.30 -5.16 -14.38
N THR A 279 -7.14 -4.99 -15.03
CA THR A 279 -6.55 -6.03 -15.87
C THR A 279 -5.04 -6.05 -15.77
N VAL A 280 -4.45 -7.25 -15.76
CA VAL A 280 -3.03 -7.52 -15.94
C VAL A 280 -2.89 -8.48 -17.11
N ARG A 281 -2.04 -8.17 -18.08
CA ARG A 281 -1.67 -9.08 -19.18
C ARG A 281 -0.20 -9.38 -19.09
N ASN A 282 0.18 -10.65 -19.13
CA ASN A 282 1.59 -11.06 -18.96
C ASN A 282 2.44 -10.94 -20.24
N GLY A 283 1.87 -10.42 -21.34
CA GLY A 283 2.53 -10.32 -22.64
C GLY A 283 2.67 -11.65 -23.40
N LEU A 284 2.32 -12.79 -22.79
CA LEU A 284 2.43 -14.15 -23.36
C LEU A 284 1.06 -14.82 -23.58
N GLY A 285 -0.02 -14.03 -23.58
CA GLY A 285 -1.39 -14.49 -23.84
C GLY A 285 -2.26 -14.66 -22.59
N SER A 286 -1.69 -14.69 -21.38
CA SER A 286 -2.49 -14.76 -20.15
C SER A 286 -3.02 -13.38 -19.75
N THR A 287 -4.29 -13.36 -19.36
CA THR A 287 -4.98 -12.16 -18.87
C THR A 287 -5.65 -12.44 -17.53
N THR A 288 -5.32 -11.63 -16.52
CA THR A 288 -5.96 -11.61 -15.20
C THR A 288 -6.83 -10.37 -15.09
N THR A 289 -8.11 -10.53 -14.78
CA THR A 289 -9.06 -9.45 -14.51
C THR A 289 -9.45 -9.40 -13.03
N VAL A 290 -9.68 -8.20 -12.51
CA VAL A 290 -9.99 -7.96 -11.09
C VAL A 290 -11.29 -7.18 -11.00
N THR A 291 -12.21 -7.65 -10.15
CA THR A 291 -13.50 -7.01 -9.87
C THR A 291 -13.51 -6.43 -8.47
N TYR A 292 -14.02 -5.21 -8.34
CA TYR A 292 -14.06 -4.47 -7.09
C TYR A 292 -15.50 -4.15 -6.66
N LYS A 293 -15.73 -4.03 -5.36
CA LYS A 293 -16.93 -3.42 -4.77
C LYS A 293 -16.56 -2.54 -3.57
N PRO A 294 -17.30 -1.46 -3.29
CA PRO A 294 -17.19 -0.75 -2.02
C PRO A 294 -17.42 -1.67 -0.83
N ALA A 295 -16.67 -1.50 0.26
CA ALA A 295 -16.76 -2.34 1.45
C ALA A 295 -18.18 -2.39 2.05
N THR A 296 -18.92 -1.30 1.98
CA THR A 296 -20.34 -1.16 2.39
C THR A 296 -21.30 -2.02 1.57
N GLN A 297 -20.91 -2.39 0.35
CA GLN A 297 -21.68 -3.21 -0.57
C GLN A 297 -21.19 -4.67 -0.61
N VAL A 298 -20.23 -5.03 0.25
CA VAL A 298 -19.81 -6.42 0.45
C VAL A 298 -20.45 -6.94 1.72
N ALA A 299 -21.29 -7.97 1.58
CA ALA A 299 -22.00 -8.58 2.70
C ALA A 299 -21.04 -8.96 3.84
N ASN A 300 -21.41 -8.62 5.07
CA ASN A 300 -20.67 -8.86 6.31
C ASN A 300 -19.29 -8.18 6.45
N ALA A 301 -18.81 -7.48 5.42
CA ALA A 301 -17.53 -6.78 5.50
C ALA A 301 -17.55 -5.67 6.56
N ILE A 302 -18.72 -5.10 6.86
CA ILE A 302 -18.93 -4.09 7.90
C ILE A 302 -20.10 -4.54 8.78
N LEU A 303 -19.91 -4.54 10.11
CA LEU A 303 -20.92 -4.96 11.09
C LEU A 303 -21.14 -3.87 12.16
N PRO A 304 -21.96 -2.83 11.87
CA PRO A 304 -22.19 -1.71 12.79
C PRO A 304 -22.87 -2.11 14.10
N ALA A 305 -23.78 -3.09 14.06
CA ALA A 305 -24.58 -3.51 15.21
C ALA A 305 -23.82 -4.33 16.26
N ARG A 306 -22.58 -4.75 15.98
CA ARG A 306 -21.79 -5.56 16.94
C ARG A 306 -21.04 -4.63 17.90
N THR A 307 -21.47 -4.65 19.15
CA THR A 307 -20.93 -3.85 20.26
C THR A 307 -19.60 -4.41 20.76
N VAL A 308 -18.51 -3.75 20.42
CA VAL A 308 -17.15 -4.00 20.91
C VAL A 308 -16.46 -2.64 21.10
N CYS A 309 -15.33 -2.59 21.81
CA CYS A 309 -14.58 -1.35 22.05
C CYS A 309 -13.97 -0.70 20.78
N SER A 310 -14.23 -1.25 19.60
CA SER A 310 -13.79 -0.74 18.29
C SER A 310 -14.98 -0.38 17.41
N ASN A 311 -14.82 0.62 16.55
CA ASN A 311 -15.87 1.07 15.66
C ASN A 311 -15.88 0.23 14.38
N ALA A 312 -17.07 0.00 13.83
CA ALA A 312 -17.20 -0.57 12.49
C ALA A 312 -16.52 0.35 11.48
N ASN A 313 -15.68 -0.22 10.62
CA ASN A 313 -14.94 0.54 9.63
C ASN A 313 -15.81 0.74 8.38
N ALA A 314 -16.67 1.75 8.45
CA ALA A 314 -17.52 2.17 7.34
C ALA A 314 -16.80 3.04 6.30
N SER A 315 -15.49 3.24 6.41
CA SER A 315 -14.76 4.04 5.43
C SER A 315 -14.87 3.44 4.02
N PRO A 316 -15.13 4.28 3.00
CA PRO A 316 -15.28 3.83 1.63
C PRO A 316 -13.95 3.28 1.12
N ARG A 317 -13.93 1.98 0.89
CA ARG A 317 -12.74 1.22 0.50
C ARG A 317 -13.15 0.23 -0.57
N GLN A 318 -12.43 0.21 -1.68
CA GLN A 318 -12.68 -0.73 -2.77
C GLN A 318 -12.04 -2.08 -2.42
N LEU A 319 -12.87 -3.11 -2.28
CA LEU A 319 -12.45 -4.47 -1.97
C LEU A 319 -12.46 -5.31 -3.24
N VAL A 320 -11.41 -6.10 -3.43
CA VAL A 320 -11.39 -7.12 -4.49
C VAL A 320 -12.44 -8.17 -4.15
N THR A 321 -13.36 -8.46 -5.05
CA THR A 321 -14.40 -9.49 -4.82
C THR A 321 -14.23 -10.69 -5.74
N LYS A 322 -13.53 -10.51 -6.86
CA LYS A 322 -13.20 -11.59 -7.79
C LYS A 322 -11.91 -11.30 -8.54
N VAL A 323 -11.12 -12.36 -8.77
CA VAL A 323 -10.00 -12.37 -9.70
C VAL A 323 -10.24 -13.50 -10.69
N THR A 324 -10.13 -13.24 -11.99
CA THR A 324 -10.28 -14.25 -13.05
C THR A 324 -9.05 -14.24 -13.93
N THR A 325 -8.42 -15.39 -14.15
CA THR A 325 -7.24 -15.52 -15.02
C THR A 325 -7.55 -16.48 -16.16
N THR A 326 -7.35 -16.00 -17.38
CA THR A 326 -7.28 -16.84 -18.59
C THR A 326 -5.81 -17.15 -18.87
N ASP A 327 -5.49 -18.40 -19.22
CA ASP A 327 -4.10 -18.83 -19.44
C ASP A 327 -3.60 -18.59 -20.88
N GLY A 328 -4.43 -18.02 -21.75
CA GLY A 328 -4.13 -17.85 -23.17
C GLY A 328 -4.18 -19.14 -23.99
N ARG A 329 -4.57 -20.26 -23.40
CA ARG A 329 -4.70 -21.60 -24.01
C ARG A 329 -6.11 -22.18 -23.86
N GLY A 330 -7.08 -21.32 -23.55
CA GLY A 330 -8.50 -21.66 -23.44
C GLY A 330 -8.97 -22.08 -22.05
N LYS A 331 -8.10 -22.10 -21.02
CA LYS A 331 -8.54 -22.34 -19.64
C LYS A 331 -8.72 -21.04 -18.87
N THR A 332 -9.69 -21.08 -17.95
CA THR A 332 -10.04 -19.98 -17.06
C THR A 332 -10.08 -20.48 -15.63
N TYR A 333 -9.45 -19.73 -14.73
CA TYR A 333 -9.42 -19.96 -13.30
C TYR A 333 -9.94 -18.71 -12.61
N SER A 334 -10.80 -18.83 -11.62
CA SER A 334 -11.21 -17.67 -10.83
C SER A 334 -11.19 -17.92 -9.34
N ALA A 335 -10.95 -16.85 -8.59
CA ALA A 335 -11.05 -16.83 -7.15
C ALA A 335 -11.98 -15.72 -6.69
N SER A 336 -12.93 -16.07 -5.82
CA SER A 336 -13.84 -15.12 -5.16
C SER A 336 -13.36 -14.78 -3.75
N PHE A 337 -13.55 -13.53 -3.35
CA PHE A 337 -13.06 -13.00 -2.09
C PHE A 337 -14.21 -12.53 -1.21
N SER A 338 -14.12 -12.81 0.09
CA SER A 338 -15.08 -12.32 1.10
C SER A 338 -14.35 -11.81 2.33
N TYR A 339 -15.00 -10.91 3.05
CA TYR A 339 -14.42 -10.16 4.15
C TYR A 339 -15.42 -10.11 5.30
N TYR A 340 -14.91 -10.01 6.53
CA TYR A 340 -15.77 -9.98 7.70
C TYR A 340 -15.31 -8.98 8.74
N ASN A 341 -16.27 -8.20 9.23
CA ASN A 341 -16.12 -7.35 10.41
C ASN A 341 -14.88 -6.42 10.37
N GLY A 342 -14.79 -5.55 9.37
CA GLY A 342 -13.77 -4.51 9.30
C GLY A 342 -13.91 -3.51 10.46
N ARG A 343 -12.82 -3.21 11.16
CA ARG A 343 -12.84 -2.34 12.37
C ARG A 343 -11.81 -1.21 12.35
N THR A 344 -12.07 -0.17 13.12
CA THR A 344 -11.13 0.90 13.48
C THR A 344 -11.10 1.07 14.99
N TYR A 345 -9.96 1.52 15.51
CA TYR A 345 -9.84 1.94 16.89
C TYR A 345 -10.02 3.46 17.00
N PRO A 346 -11.09 3.94 17.65
CA PRO A 346 -11.30 5.37 17.89
C PRO A 346 -10.39 5.83 19.05
N GLY A 347 -9.13 6.09 18.75
CA GLY A 347 -8.17 6.67 19.69
C GLY A 347 -8.01 8.19 19.54
N LYS A 348 -7.18 8.78 20.40
CA LYS A 348 -6.54 10.08 20.09
C LYS A 348 -5.75 9.92 18.78
N ILE A 349 -5.46 11.01 18.07
CA ILE A 349 -4.72 10.98 16.78
C ILE A 349 -3.49 10.03 16.78
N PRO A 350 -2.61 9.95 17.80
CA PRO A 350 -1.51 8.99 17.80
C PRO A 350 -1.93 7.50 17.89
N ASP A 351 -3.13 7.24 18.40
CA ASP A 351 -3.64 5.91 18.69
C ASP A 351 -4.68 5.40 17.69
N GLN A 352 -5.17 6.25 16.79
CA GLN A 352 -6.12 5.80 15.76
C GLN A 352 -5.48 4.74 14.87
N ALA A 353 -6.19 3.65 14.66
CA ALA A 353 -5.71 2.54 13.86
C ALA A 353 -6.84 1.96 13.01
N ASN A 354 -6.51 1.58 11.78
CA ASN A 354 -7.34 0.66 11.02
C ASN A 354 -6.99 -0.76 11.48
N LEU A 355 -7.96 -1.44 12.10
CA LEU A 355 -7.75 -2.75 12.70
C LEU A 355 -7.87 -3.90 11.69
N GLY A 356 -8.15 -3.58 10.42
CA GLY A 356 -8.34 -4.58 9.37
C GLY A 356 -9.65 -5.35 9.50
N PHE A 357 -9.76 -6.47 8.80
CA PHE A 357 -10.88 -7.41 8.88
C PHE A 357 -10.57 -8.51 9.91
N GLU A 358 -11.60 -9.04 10.55
CA GLU A 358 -11.44 -10.18 11.48
C GLU A 358 -11.03 -11.44 10.73
N TRP A 359 -11.58 -11.65 9.54
CA TRP A 359 -11.08 -12.65 8.60
C TRP A 359 -11.29 -12.23 7.16
N THR A 360 -10.49 -12.81 6.28
CA THR A 360 -10.69 -12.82 4.83
C THR A 360 -10.82 -14.25 4.33
N LYS A 361 -11.61 -14.45 3.28
CA LYS A 361 -11.78 -15.74 2.63
C LYS A 361 -11.41 -15.60 1.16
N GLN A 362 -10.55 -16.49 0.68
CA GLN A 362 -10.26 -16.67 -0.74
C GLN A 362 -10.78 -18.05 -1.15
N LYS A 363 -11.71 -18.09 -2.09
CA LYS A 363 -12.31 -19.33 -2.61
C LYS A 363 -11.89 -19.51 -4.07
N ASP A 364 -11.34 -20.65 -4.41
CA ASP A 364 -11.16 -21.09 -5.79
C ASP A 364 -12.53 -21.51 -6.36
N ASP A 365 -12.98 -20.83 -7.41
CA ASP A 365 -14.33 -21.03 -7.95
C ASP A 365 -14.44 -22.33 -8.77
N ASN A 366 -13.31 -22.87 -9.24
CA ASN A 366 -13.25 -24.07 -10.06
C ASN A 366 -13.42 -25.35 -9.22
N SER A 367 -12.73 -25.40 -8.07
CA SER A 367 -12.72 -26.55 -7.15
C SER A 367 -13.65 -26.38 -5.96
N GLY A 368 -14.04 -25.14 -5.66
CA GLY A 368 -14.76 -24.78 -4.44
C GLY A 368 -13.90 -24.71 -3.18
N ALA A 369 -12.63 -25.13 -3.25
CA ALA A 369 -11.68 -25.07 -2.13
C ALA A 369 -11.46 -23.62 -1.68
N TYR A 370 -11.18 -23.41 -0.40
CA TYR A 370 -11.00 -22.06 0.11
C TYR A 370 -10.06 -21.98 1.31
N THR A 371 -9.42 -20.83 1.46
CA THR A 371 -8.62 -20.47 2.62
C THR A 371 -9.33 -19.36 3.38
N LEU A 372 -9.41 -19.52 4.71
CA LEU A 372 -9.91 -18.52 5.65
C LEU A 372 -8.75 -18.06 6.53
N THR A 373 -8.34 -16.80 6.37
CA THR A 373 -7.26 -16.20 7.16
C THR A 373 -7.88 -15.30 8.21
N HIS A 374 -7.63 -15.59 9.48
CA HIS A 374 -8.04 -14.75 10.60
C HIS A 374 -6.94 -13.77 10.97
N TYR A 375 -7.32 -12.56 11.33
CA TYR A 375 -6.39 -11.52 11.74
C TYR A 375 -6.68 -11.04 13.15
N ARG A 376 -5.63 -10.57 13.81
CA ARG A 376 -5.72 -9.83 15.06
C ARG A 376 -6.33 -8.45 14.78
N GLN A 377 -7.25 -8.03 15.64
CA GLN A 377 -7.86 -6.69 15.62
C GLN A 377 -7.56 -5.91 16.91
N ASP A 378 -6.63 -6.39 17.72
CA ASP A 378 -6.20 -5.79 18.98
C ASP A 378 -4.83 -5.14 18.83
N LYS A 379 -4.67 -3.95 19.43
CA LYS A 379 -3.41 -3.21 19.34
C LYS A 379 -2.31 -3.84 20.20
N PRO A 380 -1.04 -3.84 19.75
CA PRO A 380 -0.51 -3.37 18.46
C PRO A 380 -0.36 -4.48 17.40
N PHE A 381 -1.16 -5.53 17.51
CA PHE A 381 -1.05 -6.71 16.65
C PHE A 381 -1.99 -6.64 15.46
N GLU A 382 -2.73 -5.54 15.30
CA GLU A 382 -3.74 -5.38 14.27
C GLU A 382 -3.23 -5.70 12.86
N GLY A 383 -4.04 -6.43 12.10
CA GLY A 383 -3.72 -6.85 10.72
C GLY A 383 -2.71 -8.00 10.63
N ARG A 384 -2.15 -8.49 11.74
CA ARG A 384 -1.33 -9.71 11.71
C ARG A 384 -2.20 -10.95 11.64
N GLU A 385 -1.71 -11.94 10.91
CA GLU A 385 -2.33 -13.25 10.82
C GLU A 385 -2.32 -13.93 12.20
N ALA A 386 -3.50 -14.33 12.65
CA ALA A 386 -3.70 -15.08 13.89
C ALA A 386 -3.73 -16.59 13.64
N ARG A 387 -4.31 -17.00 12.50
CA ARG A 387 -4.35 -18.38 12.00
C ARG A 387 -4.85 -18.39 10.56
N SER A 388 -4.51 -19.43 9.81
CA SER A 388 -5.05 -19.70 8.48
C SER A 388 -5.58 -21.13 8.38
N LEU A 389 -6.77 -21.28 7.82
CA LEU A 389 -7.49 -22.54 7.69
C LEU A 389 -7.76 -22.81 6.21
N SER A 390 -7.27 -23.91 5.67
CA SER A 390 -7.53 -24.31 4.27
C SER A 390 -8.52 -25.46 4.22
N TYR A 391 -9.51 -25.36 3.34
CA TYR A 391 -10.60 -26.32 3.20
C TYR A 391 -10.71 -26.82 1.76
N ALA A 392 -11.08 -28.08 1.59
CA ALA A 392 -11.50 -28.63 0.31
C ALA A 392 -12.87 -28.07 -0.10
N GLY A 393 -13.25 -28.24 -1.37
CA GLY A 393 -14.57 -27.82 -1.87
C GLY A 393 -15.75 -28.52 -1.19
N SER A 394 -15.52 -29.69 -0.59
CA SER A 394 -16.49 -30.41 0.24
C SER A 394 -16.72 -29.77 1.63
N GLY A 395 -15.88 -28.82 2.04
CA GLY A 395 -15.87 -28.24 3.39
C GLY A 395 -14.98 -28.99 4.39
N ALA A 396 -14.27 -30.05 3.97
CA ALA A 396 -13.30 -30.73 4.83
C ALA A 396 -12.07 -29.84 5.09
N LEU A 397 -11.65 -29.73 6.35
CA LEU A 397 -10.42 -29.01 6.72
C LEU A 397 -9.19 -29.80 6.25
N MET A 398 -8.33 -29.15 5.46
CA MET A 398 -7.14 -29.73 4.86
C MET A 398 -5.88 -29.36 5.66
N SER A 399 -5.80 -28.13 6.14
CA SER A 399 -4.67 -27.66 6.96
C SER A 399 -5.05 -26.48 7.84
N GLN A 400 -4.29 -26.32 8.91
CA GLN A 400 -4.33 -25.18 9.81
C GLN A 400 -2.90 -24.75 10.10
N THR A 401 -2.65 -23.43 10.04
CA THR A 401 -1.37 -22.82 10.37
C THR A 401 -1.55 -21.65 11.33
#